data_AF-A0A7X7EQ53-F1
#
_entry.id   AF-A0A7X7EQ53-F1
#
_cell.length_a   1.000
_cell.length_b   1.000
_cell.length_c   1.000
_cell.angle_alpha   90.00
_cell.angle_beta   90.00
_cell.angle_gamma   90.00
#
_symmetry.space_group_name_H-M   'P 1'
#
loop_
_entity.id
_entity.type
_entity.pdbx_description
1 polymer ?
#
loop_
_entity_poly.entity_id
_entity_poly.type
_entity_poly.pdbx_seq_one_letter_code
_entity_poly.pdbx_strand_id
1 'polypeptide(L)'
;MKKKVLLRGLVILLFLAGFVGADTTITELFNGVVQTHDTRTSPRLLNINVIEISLDEPGIRFFTTPSNGDYVPGETNRQTPQAFLEEVGAQIAFNANFYELTSDSYAIIYGLVCSNGKMVSSFANTWPALNISNENVASIITDSTLGHSLFNAIAGSAVIVSGGTNTASTLTDSLSTELHPRTAAGISVDGSKLIVMTVDGRNSNISLGVNLSELANLMIEYGVADAINLDGGGSTQLIINEGTSPYVANVPSETARSVGANMAVFAWPLGATSGEEGYTDPVDPDATIDLEFVKVDNPGNAVDAYTPYGYARGTYGAVNYPYYISKYEITCAQYAEFLNAVAANGDPHDLYVSTGPNGSGDSPQIDRTQQLDGTYVYTVNYGWKNRPIGYITWARAARYCNWLTTGNTESGVYTFSGTTATPHKAFKVGHTAAYWIPDVNEYYKAAYYNADTQTYSNYPTSNDTIPTAGDFTGTNSGNWRENNITVIGDPYNLSKVGMFTNTTSFYGCYDMLGNLWEWTEEFIAGATGQYGPMYHGGSYYSNTYLYSNMNYFTNYITSGSVASPGVNIANFDMGMRLACNVAALNANKIPGDANEDGMVNVGDLGILAANYG
;
A
#
# COMPACT_ATOMS: atom_id res chain seq x y z
N MET A 1 -31.81 23.45 -22.18
CA MET A 1 -30.59 23.42 -23.02
C MET A 1 -30.23 21.95 -23.24
N LYS A 2 -30.27 21.46 -24.48
CA LYS A 2 -30.30 20.02 -24.80
C LYS A 2 -28.97 19.33 -24.47
N LYS A 3 -29.02 18.26 -23.66
CA LYS A 3 -27.93 17.30 -23.43
C LYS A 3 -27.53 16.65 -24.76
N LYS A 4 -26.25 16.78 -25.14
CA LYS A 4 -25.63 15.90 -26.14
C LYS A 4 -25.08 14.69 -25.39
N VAL A 5 -25.77 13.56 -25.49
CA VAL A 5 -25.23 12.25 -25.18
C VAL A 5 -24.30 11.89 -26.34
N LEU A 6 -22.99 11.77 -26.08
CA LEU A 6 -22.04 11.28 -27.06
C LEU A 6 -22.13 9.75 -27.07
N LEU A 7 -22.73 9.20 -28.12
CA LEU A 7 -22.72 7.79 -28.45
C LEU A 7 -21.29 7.43 -28.90
N ARG A 8 -20.46 6.84 -28.03
CA ARG A 8 -19.27 6.07 -28.44
C ARG A 8 -19.78 4.62 -28.58
N GLY A 9 -19.87 3.99 -29.74
CA GLY A 9 -19.11 4.13 -30.98
C GLY A 9 -18.47 2.78 -31.26
N LEU A 10 -19.29 1.78 -31.56
CA LEU A 10 -18.89 0.45 -32.04
C LEU A 10 -17.97 0.64 -33.27
N VAL A 11 -16.67 0.42 -33.12
CA VAL A 11 -15.74 0.34 -34.25
C VAL A 11 -15.42 -1.12 -34.49
N ILE A 12 -16.22 -1.72 -35.36
CA ILE A 12 -15.83 -2.91 -36.11
C ILE A 12 -14.80 -2.45 -37.15
N LEU A 13 -13.58 -2.99 -37.10
CA LEU A 13 -12.70 -3.01 -38.27
C LEU A 13 -12.20 -4.44 -38.51
N LEU A 14 -12.75 -5.06 -39.57
CA LEU A 14 -12.19 -6.24 -40.22
C LEU A 14 -10.81 -5.91 -40.80
N PHE A 15 -9.82 -6.78 -40.57
CA PHE A 15 -8.93 -7.30 -41.61
C PHE A 15 -8.30 -8.61 -41.15
N LEU A 16 -8.79 -9.75 -41.66
CA LEU A 16 -7.99 -10.95 -41.92
C LEU A 16 -8.76 -11.82 -42.93
N ALA A 17 -8.55 -11.50 -44.20
CA ALA A 17 -8.94 -12.38 -45.29
C ALA A 17 -7.87 -13.45 -45.45
N GLY A 18 -8.22 -14.69 -45.10
CA GLY A 18 -7.63 -15.90 -45.66
C GLY A 18 -6.75 -16.72 -44.72
N PHE A 19 -7.34 -17.71 -44.06
CA PHE A 19 -6.88 -19.11 -44.03
C PHE A 19 -8.05 -20.00 -43.61
N VAL A 20 -8.32 -21.06 -44.38
CA VAL A 20 -9.37 -22.04 -44.09
C VAL A 20 -8.90 -22.90 -42.90
N GLY A 21 -9.57 -22.77 -41.75
CA GLY A 21 -9.40 -23.67 -40.60
C GLY A 21 -9.08 -23.01 -39.25
N ALA A 22 -9.45 -21.74 -39.03
CA ALA A 22 -9.35 -21.07 -37.74
C ALA A 22 -10.73 -20.68 -37.18
N ASP A 23 -10.92 -20.87 -35.87
CA ASP A 23 -12.06 -20.31 -35.12
C ASP A 23 -11.51 -19.29 -34.13
N THR A 24 -11.99 -18.05 -34.23
CA THR A 24 -11.51 -16.90 -33.46
C THR A 24 -12.68 -16.25 -32.76
N THR A 25 -12.61 -16.18 -31.42
CA THR A 25 -13.57 -15.47 -30.59
C THR A 25 -12.91 -14.26 -29.96
N ILE A 26 -13.58 -13.11 -29.99
CA ILE A 26 -13.12 -11.87 -29.37
C ILE A 26 -14.14 -11.47 -28.31
N THR A 27 -13.67 -11.27 -27.08
CA THR A 27 -14.50 -10.98 -25.91
C THR A 27 -13.92 -9.78 -25.17
N GLU A 28 -14.73 -8.74 -24.96
CA GLU A 28 -14.40 -7.71 -23.97
C GLU A 28 -14.62 -8.32 -22.59
N LEU A 29 -13.58 -8.38 -21.76
CA LEU A 29 -13.66 -8.98 -20.41
C LEU A 29 -13.91 -7.91 -19.36
N PHE A 30 -13.18 -6.81 -19.46
CA PHE A 30 -13.16 -5.69 -18.52
C PHE A 30 -13.00 -4.38 -19.30
N ASN A 31 -13.21 -3.24 -18.65
CA ASN A 31 -12.86 -1.95 -19.26
C ASN A 31 -11.38 -1.99 -19.70
N GLY A 32 -11.14 -1.65 -20.97
CA GLY A 32 -9.80 -1.64 -21.55
C GLY A 32 -9.13 -3.01 -21.75
N VAL A 33 -9.80 -4.13 -21.45
CA VAL A 33 -9.25 -5.48 -21.59
C VAL A 33 -10.06 -6.35 -22.55
N VAL A 34 -9.40 -6.84 -23.60
CA VAL A 34 -9.99 -7.71 -24.63
C VAL A 34 -9.24 -9.03 -24.69
N GLN A 35 -9.98 -10.14 -24.70
CA GLN A 35 -9.44 -11.46 -25.01
C GLN A 35 -9.75 -11.83 -26.46
N THR A 36 -8.72 -12.26 -27.18
CA THR A 36 -8.87 -13.03 -28.42
C THR A 36 -8.48 -14.48 -28.13
N HIS A 37 -9.42 -15.40 -28.32
CA HIS A 37 -9.18 -16.84 -28.31
C HIS A 37 -9.18 -17.35 -29.75
N ASP A 38 -8.05 -17.89 -30.20
CA ASP A 38 -7.81 -18.30 -31.59
C ASP A 38 -7.34 -19.75 -31.65
N THR A 39 -8.04 -20.55 -32.45
CA THR A 39 -7.66 -21.95 -32.73
C THR A 39 -7.25 -22.08 -34.19
N ARG A 40 -6.15 -22.78 -34.47
CA ARG A 40 -5.65 -22.97 -35.84
C ARG A 40 -5.42 -24.44 -36.12
N THR A 41 -5.57 -24.84 -37.39
CA THR A 41 -5.27 -26.20 -37.87
C THR A 41 -4.03 -26.27 -38.76
N SER A 42 -3.55 -25.12 -39.26
CA SER A 42 -2.35 -25.01 -40.10
C SER A 42 -1.38 -24.00 -39.50
N PRO A 43 -0.06 -24.29 -39.45
CA PRO A 43 0.60 -25.52 -39.92
C PRO A 43 0.34 -26.75 -39.04
N ARG A 44 -0.32 -26.57 -37.89
CA ARG A 44 -0.71 -27.62 -36.94
C ARG A 44 -1.82 -27.12 -36.04
N LEU A 45 -2.34 -28.00 -35.18
CA LEU A 45 -3.27 -27.63 -34.11
C LEU A 45 -2.59 -26.65 -33.14
N LEU A 46 -3.18 -25.47 -33.00
CA LEU A 46 -2.80 -24.44 -32.04
C LEU A 46 -4.04 -23.95 -31.30
N ASN A 47 -3.89 -23.73 -29.99
CA ASN A 47 -4.86 -23.06 -29.13
C ASN A 47 -4.16 -21.86 -28.49
N ILE A 48 -4.63 -20.66 -28.82
CA ILE A 48 -3.96 -19.39 -28.54
C ILE A 48 -4.93 -18.50 -27.78
N ASN A 49 -4.50 -17.96 -26.64
CA ASN A 49 -5.18 -16.86 -25.98
C ASN A 49 -4.30 -15.61 -26.01
N VAL A 50 -4.91 -14.49 -26.38
CA VAL A 50 -4.28 -13.17 -26.40
C VAL A 50 -5.11 -12.23 -25.55
N ILE A 51 -4.50 -11.62 -24.54
CA ILE A 51 -5.11 -10.58 -23.72
C ILE A 51 -4.48 -9.25 -24.11
N GLU A 52 -5.29 -8.36 -24.64
CA GLU A 52 -4.93 -6.97 -24.92
C GLU A 52 -5.38 -6.08 -23.76
N ILE A 53 -4.46 -5.32 -23.17
CA ILE A 53 -4.70 -4.47 -22.00
C ILE A 53 -4.32 -3.04 -22.36
N SER A 54 -5.29 -2.13 -22.34
CA SER A 54 -5.08 -0.70 -22.61
C SER A 54 -4.44 -0.03 -21.40
N LEU A 55 -3.21 0.48 -21.54
CA LEU A 55 -2.40 0.96 -20.42
C LEU A 55 -2.90 2.28 -19.83
N ASP A 56 -3.64 3.05 -20.62
CA ASP A 56 -4.25 4.33 -20.24
C ASP A 56 -5.68 4.21 -19.70
N GLU A 57 -6.26 3.01 -19.68
CA GLU A 57 -7.62 2.80 -19.20
C GLU A 57 -7.70 2.93 -17.67
N PRO A 58 -8.64 3.73 -17.14
CA PRO A 58 -8.89 3.81 -15.71
C PRO A 58 -9.17 2.44 -15.08
N GLY A 59 -8.55 2.19 -13.93
CA GLY A 59 -8.66 0.91 -13.22
C GLY A 59 -7.66 -0.16 -13.64
N ILE A 60 -6.92 0.04 -14.73
CA ILE A 60 -5.80 -0.84 -15.09
C ILE A 60 -4.61 -0.61 -14.15
N ARG A 61 -4.22 -1.66 -13.44
CA ARG A 61 -3.03 -1.69 -12.58
C ARG A 61 -2.37 -3.06 -12.66
N PHE A 62 -1.10 -3.12 -12.30
CA PHE A 62 -0.31 -4.35 -12.32
C PHE A 62 0.27 -4.64 -10.94
N PHE A 63 0.50 -5.91 -10.65
CA PHE A 63 1.21 -6.35 -9.45
C PHE A 63 1.98 -7.63 -9.75
N THR A 64 3.23 -7.71 -9.30
CA THR A 64 4.06 -8.91 -9.46
C THR A 64 4.31 -9.57 -8.12
N THR A 65 4.70 -10.84 -8.14
CA THR A 65 5.04 -11.58 -6.91
C THR A 65 6.05 -10.82 -6.05
N PRO A 66 5.71 -10.46 -4.80
CA PRO A 66 6.62 -9.76 -3.90
C PRO A 66 7.68 -10.71 -3.33
N SER A 67 8.67 -10.15 -2.63
CA SER A 67 9.60 -10.94 -1.82
C SER A 67 8.83 -11.70 -0.73
N ASN A 68 9.27 -12.92 -0.41
CA ASN A 68 8.75 -13.68 0.72
C ASN A 68 9.25 -13.16 2.09
N GLY A 69 10.07 -12.11 2.13
CA GLY A 69 10.59 -11.50 3.35
C GLY A 69 11.83 -12.19 3.94
N ASP A 70 12.36 -13.23 3.31
CA ASP A 70 13.50 -14.01 3.80
C ASP A 70 14.87 -13.47 3.33
N TYR A 71 15.94 -13.88 4.03
CA TYR A 71 17.32 -13.42 3.83
C TYR A 71 17.98 -13.83 2.50
N VAL A 72 17.29 -14.55 1.61
CA VAL A 72 17.86 -15.03 0.34
C VAL A 72 17.39 -14.14 -0.81
N PRO A 73 18.27 -13.30 -1.40
CA PRO A 73 17.90 -12.44 -2.52
C PRO A 73 17.31 -13.23 -3.69
N GLY A 74 16.19 -12.77 -4.24
CA GLY A 74 15.51 -13.43 -5.36
C GLY A 74 14.66 -14.64 -4.98
N GLU A 75 14.51 -14.97 -3.69
CA GLU A 75 13.60 -16.04 -3.25
C GLU A 75 12.15 -15.53 -3.14
N THR A 76 11.21 -16.36 -3.55
CA THR A 76 9.77 -16.09 -3.47
C THR A 76 8.99 -17.32 -3.00
N ASN A 77 7.78 -17.06 -2.51
CA ASN A 77 6.79 -18.11 -2.26
C ASN A 77 6.28 -18.66 -3.60
N ARG A 78 6.31 -19.98 -3.75
CA ARG A 78 5.70 -20.64 -4.89
C ARG A 78 4.20 -20.66 -4.74
N GLN A 79 3.50 -20.23 -5.77
CA GLN A 79 2.05 -20.30 -5.83
C GLN A 79 1.54 -20.42 -7.26
N THR A 80 0.34 -20.97 -7.42
CA THR A 80 -0.32 -21.00 -8.73
C THR A 80 -0.77 -19.58 -9.10
N PRO A 81 -0.86 -19.22 -10.40
CA PRO A 81 -1.41 -17.93 -10.79
C PRO A 81 -2.83 -17.71 -10.27
N GLN A 82 -3.61 -18.77 -10.08
CA GLN A 82 -4.95 -18.68 -9.52
C GLN A 82 -4.92 -18.31 -8.03
N ALA A 83 -4.10 -19.01 -7.24
CA ALA A 83 -3.95 -18.69 -5.82
C ALA A 83 -3.43 -17.25 -5.64
N PHE A 84 -2.49 -16.83 -6.48
CA PHE A 84 -1.99 -15.45 -6.48
C PHE A 84 -3.09 -14.44 -6.82
N LEU A 85 -3.89 -14.70 -7.87
CA LEU A 85 -5.02 -13.86 -8.25
C LEU A 85 -6.01 -13.71 -7.10
N GLU A 86 -6.36 -14.83 -6.45
CA GLU A 86 -7.28 -14.86 -5.31
C GLU A 86 -6.71 -14.12 -4.10
N GLU A 87 -5.42 -14.30 -3.80
CA GLU A 87 -4.70 -13.62 -2.71
C GLU A 87 -4.74 -12.10 -2.87
N VAL A 88 -4.50 -11.60 -4.08
CA VAL A 88 -4.38 -10.16 -4.35
C VAL A 88 -5.68 -9.50 -4.80
N GLY A 89 -6.72 -10.28 -5.10
CA GLY A 89 -8.02 -9.78 -5.58
C GLY A 89 -8.01 -9.24 -7.02
N ALA A 90 -7.12 -9.76 -7.88
CA ALA A 90 -7.00 -9.31 -9.27
C ALA A 90 -8.04 -9.94 -10.20
N GLN A 91 -8.15 -9.39 -11.41
CA GLN A 91 -9.07 -9.88 -12.45
C GLN A 91 -8.37 -10.87 -13.38
N ILE A 92 -7.08 -10.69 -13.62
CA ILE A 92 -6.28 -11.56 -14.49
C ILE A 92 -4.96 -11.87 -13.81
N ALA A 93 -4.46 -13.09 -13.95
CA ALA A 93 -3.12 -13.45 -13.54
C ALA A 93 -2.51 -14.49 -14.47
N PHE A 94 -1.21 -14.41 -14.67
CA PHE A 94 -0.45 -15.35 -15.50
C PHE A 94 0.94 -15.61 -14.92
N ASN A 95 1.53 -16.73 -15.31
CA ASN A 95 2.89 -17.10 -14.91
C ASN A 95 3.93 -16.16 -15.54
N ALA A 96 5.02 -15.89 -14.82
CA ALA A 96 6.04 -14.95 -15.25
C ALA A 96 7.43 -15.61 -15.41
N ASN A 97 8.38 -15.28 -14.54
CA ASN A 97 9.78 -15.66 -14.67
C ASN A 97 10.04 -17.17 -14.58
N PHE A 98 11.16 -17.60 -15.15
CA PHE A 98 11.75 -18.90 -14.83
C PHE A 98 12.33 -18.89 -13.41
N TYR A 99 12.49 -20.08 -12.84
CA TYR A 99 12.91 -20.24 -11.46
C TYR A 99 13.63 -21.56 -11.19
N GLU A 100 14.34 -21.61 -10.08
CA GLU A 100 14.91 -22.83 -9.48
C GLU A 100 14.14 -23.19 -8.20
N LEU A 101 13.82 -24.47 -8.01
CA LEU A 101 13.21 -24.93 -6.77
C LEU A 101 14.24 -25.00 -5.66
N THR A 102 14.04 -24.24 -4.59
CA THR A 102 14.77 -24.43 -3.32
C THR A 102 14.03 -25.38 -2.40
N SER A 103 12.70 -25.42 -2.50
CA SER A 103 11.84 -26.40 -1.83
C SER A 103 10.50 -26.56 -2.56
N ASP A 104 9.59 -27.36 -2.00
CA ASP A 104 8.20 -27.42 -2.48
C ASP A 104 7.48 -26.07 -2.34
N SER A 105 7.86 -25.25 -1.36
CA SER A 105 7.21 -23.97 -1.05
C SER A 105 7.91 -22.74 -1.62
N TYR A 106 9.19 -22.86 -1.99
CA TYR A 106 10.04 -21.70 -2.32
C TYR A 106 10.79 -21.90 -3.63
N ALA A 107 11.07 -20.79 -4.30
CA ALA A 107 11.84 -20.77 -5.53
C ALA A 107 12.75 -19.55 -5.61
N ILE A 108 13.91 -19.71 -6.23
CA ILE A 108 14.80 -18.60 -6.60
C ILE A 108 14.48 -18.18 -8.03
N ILE A 109 14.25 -16.89 -8.23
CA ILE A 109 13.83 -16.36 -9.52
C ILE A 109 15.03 -16.05 -10.41
N TYR A 110 14.95 -16.51 -11.66
CA TYR A 110 15.88 -16.12 -12.70
C TYR A 110 15.44 -14.80 -13.36
N GLY A 111 16.37 -13.84 -13.35
CA GLY A 111 16.17 -12.52 -13.92
C GLY A 111 15.39 -11.56 -13.01
N LEU A 112 15.20 -10.34 -13.50
CA LEU A 112 14.59 -9.26 -12.76
C LEU A 112 13.16 -9.59 -12.31
N VAL A 113 12.87 -9.33 -11.04
CA VAL A 113 11.51 -9.11 -10.55
C VAL A 113 11.50 -7.84 -9.73
N CYS A 114 10.58 -6.94 -10.04
CA CYS A 114 10.27 -5.78 -9.23
C CYS A 114 8.77 -5.76 -8.96
N SER A 115 8.38 -5.60 -7.70
CA SER A 115 6.98 -5.54 -7.27
C SER A 115 6.74 -4.22 -6.57
N ASN A 116 5.89 -3.38 -7.14
CA ASN A 116 5.59 -2.03 -6.65
C ASN A 116 6.84 -1.20 -6.28
N GLY A 117 7.86 -1.22 -7.14
CA GLY A 117 9.10 -0.45 -6.95
C GLY A 117 10.13 -1.10 -6.03
N LYS A 118 9.80 -2.27 -5.45
CA LYS A 118 10.74 -3.05 -4.66
C LYS A 118 11.37 -4.14 -5.49
N MET A 119 12.68 -4.14 -5.55
CA MET A 119 13.43 -5.21 -6.23
C MET A 119 13.33 -6.50 -5.42
N VAL A 120 12.77 -7.54 -6.03
CA VAL A 120 12.60 -8.88 -5.45
C VAL A 120 13.75 -9.79 -5.90
N SER A 121 14.03 -9.80 -7.21
CA SER A 121 15.17 -10.46 -7.81
C SER A 121 15.92 -9.48 -8.70
N SER A 122 17.24 -9.44 -8.60
CA SER A 122 18.08 -8.54 -9.40
C SER A 122 18.18 -9.00 -10.85
N PHE A 123 18.68 -8.11 -11.72
CA PHE A 123 19.03 -8.50 -13.08
C PHE A 123 19.98 -9.70 -13.11
N ALA A 124 19.63 -10.71 -13.91
CA ALA A 124 20.58 -11.70 -14.38
C ALA A 124 21.22 -11.16 -15.67
N ASN A 125 22.54 -11.27 -15.82
CA ASN A 125 23.37 -10.53 -16.80
C ASN A 125 23.09 -10.78 -18.30
N THR A 126 21.96 -11.40 -18.66
CA THR A 126 21.61 -11.76 -20.04
C THR A 126 20.10 -11.80 -20.31
N TRP A 127 19.25 -11.63 -19.29
CA TRP A 127 17.81 -11.87 -19.41
C TRP A 127 17.04 -10.56 -19.49
N PRO A 128 16.23 -10.34 -20.55
CA PRO A 128 15.43 -9.13 -20.66
C PRO A 128 14.26 -9.14 -19.68
N ALA A 129 13.74 -7.95 -19.38
CA ALA A 129 12.58 -7.78 -18.53
C ALA A 129 11.54 -6.86 -19.16
N LEU A 130 10.27 -7.17 -18.94
CA LEU A 130 9.17 -6.23 -19.12
C LEU A 130 9.05 -5.45 -17.82
N ASN A 131 9.06 -4.12 -17.89
CA ASN A 131 8.77 -3.23 -16.78
C ASN A 131 7.56 -2.35 -17.12
N ILE A 132 6.61 -2.30 -16.19
CA ILE A 132 5.49 -1.36 -16.20
C ILE A 132 5.73 -0.35 -15.07
N SER A 133 5.83 0.93 -15.40
CA SER A 133 5.99 2.00 -14.40
C SER A 133 4.75 2.16 -13.52
N ASN A 134 4.84 2.99 -12.48
CA ASN A 134 3.70 3.40 -11.66
C ASN A 134 2.64 4.22 -12.44
N GLU A 135 3.00 4.72 -13.62
CA GLU A 135 2.12 5.44 -14.55
C GLU A 135 1.65 4.54 -15.71
N ASN A 136 1.77 3.21 -15.57
CA ASN A 136 1.45 2.23 -16.61
C ASN A 136 2.25 2.37 -17.91
N VAL A 137 3.42 3.01 -17.89
CA VAL A 137 4.30 3.06 -19.07
C VAL A 137 5.07 1.75 -19.17
N ALA A 138 4.82 0.98 -20.24
CA ALA A 138 5.48 -0.28 -20.49
C ALA A 138 6.82 -0.10 -21.22
N SER A 139 7.81 -0.93 -20.88
CA SER A 139 9.13 -0.94 -21.51
C SER A 139 9.76 -2.33 -21.47
N ILE A 140 10.53 -2.69 -22.52
CA ILE A 140 11.41 -3.86 -22.51
C ILE A 140 12.83 -3.40 -22.15
N ILE A 141 13.36 -3.94 -21.06
CA ILE A 141 14.69 -3.65 -20.53
C ILE A 141 15.63 -4.79 -20.90
N THR A 142 16.75 -4.46 -21.52
CA THR A 142 17.80 -5.42 -21.91
C THR A 142 19.16 -5.12 -21.29
N ASP A 143 19.30 -3.97 -20.63
CA ASP A 143 20.56 -3.48 -20.06
C ASP A 143 20.36 -3.14 -18.58
N SER A 144 21.08 -3.86 -17.72
CA SER A 144 21.05 -3.68 -16.26
C SER A 144 21.81 -2.44 -15.77
N THR A 145 22.50 -1.72 -16.66
CA THR A 145 23.31 -0.53 -16.33
C THR A 145 22.57 0.80 -16.51
N LEU A 146 21.37 0.77 -17.09
CA LEU A 146 20.53 1.95 -17.31
C LEU A 146 19.64 2.23 -16.09
N GLY A 147 19.56 3.51 -15.67
CA GLY A 147 18.78 4.00 -14.53
C GLY A 147 17.27 3.98 -14.76
N HIS A 148 16.70 2.80 -15.00
CA HIS A 148 15.27 2.61 -15.17
C HIS A 148 14.54 2.77 -13.82
N SER A 149 13.46 3.56 -13.79
CA SER A 149 12.49 3.55 -12.68
C SER A 149 11.68 2.26 -12.74
N LEU A 150 12.17 1.22 -12.06
CA LEU A 150 11.50 -0.08 -11.96
C LEU A 150 10.28 0.03 -11.04
N PHE A 151 9.18 -0.60 -11.43
CA PHE A 151 7.99 -0.66 -10.58
C PHE A 151 7.38 -2.05 -10.55
N ASN A 152 6.70 -2.48 -11.62
CA ASN A 152 6.25 -3.85 -11.79
C ASN A 152 7.00 -4.49 -12.96
N ALA A 153 8.00 -5.31 -12.63
CA ALA A 153 8.88 -5.92 -13.62
C ALA A 153 8.93 -7.45 -13.50
N ILE A 154 8.94 -8.12 -14.64
CA ILE A 154 9.12 -9.56 -14.80
C ILE A 154 10.11 -9.86 -15.91
N ALA A 155 10.89 -10.93 -15.78
CA ALA A 155 11.94 -11.28 -16.72
C ALA A 155 11.63 -12.53 -17.55
N GLY A 156 12.17 -12.51 -18.75
CA GLY A 156 12.06 -13.57 -19.73
C GLY A 156 13.42 -14.08 -20.19
N SER A 157 13.43 -15.21 -20.89
CA SER A 157 14.68 -15.82 -21.36
C SER A 157 15.25 -15.16 -22.62
N ALA A 158 14.44 -14.42 -23.39
CA ALA A 158 14.87 -13.78 -24.63
C ALA A 158 13.91 -12.66 -25.06
N VAL A 159 14.45 -11.65 -25.77
CA VAL A 159 13.67 -10.73 -26.59
C VAL A 159 13.35 -11.45 -27.88
N ILE A 160 12.06 -11.67 -28.15
CA ILE A 160 11.59 -12.44 -29.31
C ILE A 160 11.08 -11.55 -30.43
N VAL A 161 10.66 -10.33 -30.11
CA VAL A 161 10.33 -9.28 -31.07
C VAL A 161 11.03 -8.00 -30.64
N SER A 162 11.65 -7.29 -31.59
CA SER A 162 12.14 -5.92 -31.36
C SER A 162 11.85 -5.03 -32.57
N GLY A 163 11.23 -3.87 -32.33
CA GLY A 163 10.80 -2.95 -33.39
C GLY A 163 9.95 -3.61 -34.49
N GLY A 164 9.10 -4.57 -34.13
CA GLY A 164 8.25 -5.36 -35.04
C GLY A 164 9.00 -6.44 -35.84
N THR A 165 10.26 -6.72 -35.50
CA THR A 165 11.09 -7.73 -36.17
C THR A 165 11.25 -8.97 -35.30
N ASN A 166 11.10 -10.16 -35.90
CA ASN A 166 11.33 -11.44 -35.23
C ASN A 166 12.83 -11.67 -34.97
N THR A 167 13.25 -11.50 -33.72
CA THR A 167 14.63 -11.71 -33.27
C THR A 167 14.88 -13.15 -32.81
N ALA A 168 13.82 -13.93 -32.57
CA ALA A 168 13.93 -15.33 -32.14
C ALA A 168 14.40 -16.28 -33.27
N SER A 169 14.32 -15.87 -34.53
CA SER A 169 14.72 -16.68 -35.70
C SER A 169 16.20 -17.10 -35.72
N THR A 170 17.07 -16.41 -34.97
CA THR A 170 18.50 -16.71 -34.88
C THR A 170 18.86 -17.59 -33.67
N LEU A 171 17.90 -17.89 -32.80
CA LEU A 171 18.14 -18.75 -31.63
C LEU A 171 18.18 -20.23 -32.05
N THR A 172 19.11 -21.00 -31.47
CA THR A 172 19.41 -22.37 -31.92
C THR A 172 19.38 -23.43 -30.82
N ASP A 173 19.18 -23.04 -29.56
CA ASP A 173 19.10 -23.97 -28.44
C ASP A 173 17.75 -24.72 -28.42
N SER A 174 17.67 -25.83 -27.69
CA SER A 174 16.44 -26.64 -27.61
C SER A 174 15.27 -25.88 -27.00
N LEU A 175 15.51 -25.00 -26.00
CA LEU A 175 14.43 -24.22 -25.37
C LEU A 175 13.79 -23.26 -26.39
N SER A 176 14.56 -22.78 -27.37
CA SER A 176 14.07 -21.90 -28.43
C SER A 176 13.49 -22.61 -29.65
N THR A 177 14.04 -23.77 -30.04
CA THR A 177 13.70 -24.45 -31.30
C THR A 177 12.63 -25.54 -31.19
N GLU A 178 12.40 -26.09 -30.00
CA GLU A 178 11.39 -27.14 -29.77
C GLU A 178 9.97 -26.58 -29.52
N LEU A 179 8.96 -27.42 -29.78
CA LEU A 179 7.55 -27.06 -29.60
C LEU A 179 7.13 -27.24 -28.14
N HIS A 180 6.72 -26.14 -27.52
CA HIS A 180 6.23 -26.14 -26.15
C HIS A 180 5.02 -25.22 -25.99
N PRO A 181 4.24 -25.40 -24.91
CA PRO A 181 3.40 -24.33 -24.38
C PRO A 181 4.27 -23.10 -24.09
N ARG A 182 3.77 -21.90 -24.38
CA ARG A 182 4.51 -20.64 -24.22
C ARG A 182 3.64 -19.59 -23.55
N THR A 183 4.27 -18.76 -22.72
CA THR A 183 3.75 -17.46 -22.28
C THR A 183 4.68 -16.37 -22.81
N ALA A 184 4.12 -15.31 -23.41
CA ALA A 184 4.85 -14.13 -23.84
C ALA A 184 4.12 -12.87 -23.44
N ALA A 185 4.88 -11.80 -23.26
CA ALA A 185 4.34 -10.47 -23.02
C ALA A 185 5.07 -9.45 -23.90
N GLY A 186 4.34 -8.48 -24.44
CA GLY A 186 4.88 -7.49 -25.34
C GLY A 186 4.04 -6.22 -25.44
N ILE A 187 4.59 -5.21 -26.09
CA ILE A 187 4.05 -3.86 -26.18
C ILE A 187 3.55 -3.65 -27.61
N SER A 188 2.34 -3.11 -27.76
CA SER A 188 1.77 -2.79 -29.07
C SER A 188 2.64 -1.79 -29.85
N VAL A 189 2.50 -1.77 -31.17
CA VAL A 189 3.24 -0.85 -32.06
C VAL A 189 3.11 0.62 -31.67
N ASP A 190 1.98 1.03 -31.13
CA ASP A 190 1.73 2.40 -30.67
C ASP A 190 2.10 2.65 -29.20
N GLY A 191 2.57 1.62 -28.48
CA GLY A 191 2.92 1.71 -27.06
C GLY A 191 1.73 1.81 -26.10
N SER A 192 0.49 1.78 -26.61
CA SER A 192 -0.71 2.01 -25.79
C SER A 192 -1.22 0.77 -25.06
N LYS A 193 -0.81 -0.43 -25.49
CA LYS A 193 -1.29 -1.69 -24.95
C LYS A 193 -0.17 -2.62 -24.52
N LEU A 194 -0.42 -3.32 -23.41
CA LEU A 194 0.27 -4.56 -23.09
C LEU A 194 -0.48 -5.74 -23.71
N ILE A 195 0.25 -6.62 -24.38
CA ILE A 195 -0.26 -7.84 -25.00
C ILE A 195 0.34 -9.04 -24.28
N VAL A 196 -0.50 -9.87 -23.69
CA VAL A 196 -0.10 -11.14 -23.05
C VAL A 196 -0.64 -12.30 -23.89
N MET A 197 0.23 -13.22 -24.27
CA MET A 197 -0.13 -14.37 -25.09
C MET A 197 0.22 -15.67 -24.39
N THR A 198 -0.74 -16.59 -24.33
CA THR A 198 -0.47 -17.99 -24.02
C THR A 198 -0.79 -18.86 -25.23
N VAL A 199 0.15 -19.72 -25.61
CA VAL A 199 -0.06 -20.77 -26.60
C VAL A 199 0.04 -22.11 -25.89
N ASP A 200 -1.02 -22.91 -25.91
CA ASP A 200 -0.98 -24.24 -25.30
C ASP A 200 -0.07 -25.17 -26.09
N GLY A 201 0.32 -26.31 -25.52
CA GLY A 201 1.20 -27.26 -26.19
C GLY A 201 1.20 -28.63 -25.55
N ARG A 202 1.96 -29.56 -26.17
CA ARG A 202 2.12 -30.96 -25.72
C ARG A 202 0.81 -31.77 -25.67
N ASN A 203 -0.24 -31.31 -26.34
CA ASN A 203 -1.50 -32.02 -26.47
C ASN A 203 -1.88 -32.19 -27.95
N SER A 204 -1.71 -33.40 -28.47
CA SER A 204 -1.95 -33.70 -29.90
C SER A 204 -3.39 -33.47 -30.38
N ASN A 205 -4.34 -33.33 -29.47
CA ASN A 205 -5.76 -33.11 -29.79
C ASN A 205 -6.20 -31.66 -29.65
N ILE A 206 -5.39 -30.79 -29.02
CA ILE A 206 -5.75 -29.40 -28.71
C ILE A 206 -4.71 -28.43 -29.29
N SER A 207 -3.45 -28.59 -28.88
CA SER A 207 -2.34 -27.74 -29.34
C SER A 207 -1.01 -28.47 -29.24
N LEU A 208 -0.26 -28.50 -30.34
CA LEU A 208 1.10 -29.06 -30.34
C LEU A 208 2.14 -28.07 -29.76
N GLY A 209 1.81 -26.79 -29.67
CA GLY A 209 2.70 -25.74 -29.21
C GLY A 209 3.57 -25.16 -30.32
N VAL A 210 4.37 -24.18 -29.95
CA VAL A 210 5.20 -23.37 -30.87
C VAL A 210 6.64 -23.28 -30.37
N ASN A 211 7.56 -23.10 -31.31
CA ASN A 211 8.91 -22.64 -31.01
C ASN A 211 8.94 -21.10 -30.85
N LEU A 212 10.06 -20.53 -30.42
CA LEU A 212 10.12 -19.07 -30.13
C LEU A 212 10.03 -18.20 -31.39
N SER A 213 10.50 -18.69 -32.54
CA SER A 213 10.37 -17.97 -33.82
C SER A 213 8.91 -17.92 -34.28
N GLU A 214 8.18 -19.03 -34.13
CA GLU A 214 6.73 -19.10 -34.39
C GLU A 214 5.97 -18.19 -33.41
N LEU A 215 6.31 -18.20 -32.13
CA LEU A 215 5.73 -17.31 -31.11
C LEU A 215 5.96 -15.82 -31.43
N ALA A 216 7.17 -15.45 -31.84
CA ALA A 216 7.50 -14.09 -32.26
C ALA A 216 6.65 -13.63 -33.44
N ASN A 217 6.46 -14.49 -34.45
CA ASN A 217 5.60 -14.18 -35.58
C ASN A 217 4.13 -14.02 -35.17
N LEU A 218 3.63 -14.82 -34.22
CA LEU A 218 2.29 -14.63 -33.66
C LEU A 218 2.19 -13.29 -32.94
N MET A 219 3.14 -12.92 -32.07
CA MET A 219 3.13 -11.62 -31.39
C MET A 219 3.09 -10.45 -32.41
N ILE A 220 3.89 -10.52 -33.49
CA ILE A 220 3.87 -9.53 -34.57
C ILE A 220 2.50 -9.50 -35.29
N GLU A 221 1.90 -10.67 -35.54
CA GLU A 221 0.56 -10.78 -36.15
C GLU A 221 -0.51 -10.07 -35.31
N TYR A 222 -0.39 -10.11 -33.98
CA TYR A 222 -1.25 -9.41 -33.02
C TYR A 222 -0.77 -7.97 -32.70
N GLY A 223 0.06 -7.38 -33.56
CA GLY A 223 0.37 -5.94 -33.50
C GLY A 223 1.40 -5.54 -32.44
N VAL A 224 2.28 -6.46 -32.03
CA VAL A 224 3.34 -6.20 -31.05
C VAL A 224 4.62 -5.69 -31.71
N ALA A 225 5.22 -4.62 -31.16
CA ALA A 225 6.52 -4.09 -31.59
C ALA A 225 7.68 -4.68 -30.79
N ASP A 226 7.54 -4.86 -29.48
CA ASP A 226 8.61 -5.39 -28.63
C ASP A 226 8.04 -6.45 -27.69
N ALA A 227 8.71 -7.61 -27.57
CA ALA A 227 8.22 -8.72 -26.75
C ALA A 227 9.32 -9.58 -26.16
N ILE A 228 9.03 -10.15 -25.00
CA ILE A 228 9.87 -11.15 -24.33
C ILE A 228 9.16 -12.51 -24.21
N ASN A 229 9.94 -13.59 -24.23
CA ASN A 229 9.45 -14.92 -23.86
C ASN A 229 9.56 -15.12 -22.35
N LEU A 230 8.45 -15.45 -21.70
CA LEU A 230 8.37 -15.79 -20.27
C LEU A 230 8.54 -17.31 -20.04
N ASP A 231 8.41 -17.77 -18.79
CA ASP A 231 8.41 -19.21 -18.50
C ASP A 231 7.25 -19.90 -19.21
N GLY A 232 7.48 -21.12 -19.67
CA GLY A 232 6.57 -21.86 -20.53
C GLY A 232 6.39 -23.31 -20.06
N GLY A 233 6.05 -24.19 -20.99
CA GLY A 233 5.79 -25.60 -20.65
C GLY A 233 4.66 -25.72 -19.63
N GLY A 234 4.84 -26.58 -18.62
CA GLY A 234 3.86 -26.80 -17.57
C GLY A 234 3.57 -25.57 -16.69
N SER A 235 4.36 -24.50 -16.80
CA SER A 235 4.10 -23.24 -16.10
C SER A 235 3.04 -22.37 -16.79
N THR A 236 2.81 -22.57 -18.10
CA THR A 236 1.89 -21.77 -18.94
C THR A 236 0.47 -21.83 -18.42
N GLN A 237 0.04 -20.75 -17.78
CA GLN A 237 -1.25 -20.64 -17.11
C GLN A 237 -1.75 -19.19 -17.20
N LEU A 238 -3.00 -19.02 -17.64
CA LEU A 238 -3.72 -17.75 -17.67
C LEU A 238 -5.04 -17.92 -16.92
N ILE A 239 -5.28 -17.08 -15.92
CA ILE A 239 -6.45 -17.12 -15.05
C ILE A 239 -7.22 -15.82 -15.23
N ILE A 240 -8.55 -15.93 -15.31
CA ILE A 240 -9.47 -14.79 -15.44
C ILE A 240 -10.55 -14.92 -14.36
N ASN A 241 -10.94 -13.80 -13.75
CA ASN A 241 -12.01 -13.71 -12.77
C ASN A 241 -12.99 -12.58 -13.12
N GLU A 242 -14.14 -12.93 -13.69
CA GLU A 242 -15.22 -12.00 -14.07
C GLU A 242 -16.24 -11.76 -12.93
N GLY A 243 -15.94 -12.19 -11.69
CA GLY A 243 -16.68 -11.82 -10.48
C GLY A 243 -17.49 -12.93 -9.80
N THR A 244 -17.67 -14.10 -10.41
CA THR A 244 -18.31 -15.27 -9.76
C THR A 244 -17.29 -16.24 -9.18
N SER A 245 -16.30 -16.63 -9.96
CA SER A 245 -15.15 -17.46 -9.55
C SER A 245 -14.06 -17.38 -10.61
N PRO A 246 -12.77 -17.44 -10.23
CA PRO A 246 -11.69 -17.51 -11.20
C PRO A 246 -11.74 -18.82 -12.00
N TYR A 247 -11.34 -18.76 -13.27
CA TYR A 247 -11.21 -19.91 -14.14
C TYR A 247 -9.91 -19.86 -14.96
N VAL A 248 -9.41 -21.03 -15.36
CA VAL A 248 -8.25 -21.17 -16.23
C VAL A 248 -8.70 -20.96 -17.68
N ALA A 249 -8.16 -19.94 -18.34
CA ALA A 249 -8.54 -19.53 -19.71
C ALA A 249 -7.83 -20.33 -20.80
N ASN A 250 -6.68 -20.92 -20.50
CA ASN A 250 -5.94 -21.80 -21.40
C ASN A 250 -6.09 -23.28 -20.98
N VAL A 251 -5.46 -24.20 -21.71
CA VAL A 251 -5.39 -25.64 -21.36
C VAL A 251 -3.96 -25.99 -20.95
N PRO A 252 -3.62 -25.91 -19.64
CA PRO A 252 -2.30 -26.24 -19.16
C PRO A 252 -1.87 -27.65 -19.55
N SER A 253 -0.58 -27.84 -19.85
CA SER A 253 -0.06 -29.15 -20.24
C SER A 253 0.06 -30.14 -19.08
N GLU A 254 -0.09 -29.66 -17.85
CA GLU A 254 -0.01 -30.40 -16.60
C GLU A 254 -1.12 -29.91 -15.64
N THR A 255 -1.24 -30.50 -14.45
CA THR A 255 -2.10 -29.94 -13.40
C THR A 255 -1.63 -28.54 -12.99
N ALA A 256 -2.52 -27.74 -12.39
CA ALA A 256 -2.20 -26.40 -11.90
C ALA A 256 -0.84 -26.39 -11.18
N ARG A 257 0.11 -25.59 -11.69
CA ARG A 257 1.50 -25.60 -11.26
C ARG A 257 1.79 -24.36 -10.43
N SER A 258 2.36 -24.55 -9.24
CA SER A 258 2.93 -23.45 -8.47
C SER A 258 4.25 -23.01 -9.08
N VAL A 259 4.31 -21.75 -9.49
CA VAL A 259 5.46 -21.11 -10.14
C VAL A 259 6.15 -20.16 -9.16
N GLY A 260 7.38 -19.75 -9.46
CA GLY A 260 8.13 -18.81 -8.62
C GLY A 260 7.63 -17.36 -8.74
N ALA A 261 7.19 -16.93 -9.91
CA ALA A 261 6.72 -15.56 -10.12
C ALA A 261 5.47 -15.52 -11.00
N ASN A 262 4.59 -14.58 -10.67
CA ASN A 262 3.34 -14.30 -11.35
C ASN A 262 3.22 -12.79 -11.62
N MET A 263 2.42 -12.43 -12.62
CA MET A 263 1.93 -11.07 -12.81
C MET A 263 0.40 -11.08 -12.76
N ALA A 264 -0.15 -10.15 -12.00
CA ALA A 264 -1.57 -9.90 -11.85
C ALA A 264 -1.94 -8.56 -12.50
N VAL A 265 -3.15 -8.49 -13.04
CA VAL A 265 -3.75 -7.31 -13.66
C VAL A 265 -5.08 -7.03 -12.97
N PHE A 266 -5.22 -5.82 -12.45
CA PHE A 266 -6.47 -5.28 -11.96
C PHE A 266 -7.17 -4.55 -13.09
N ALA A 267 -8.48 -4.72 -13.19
CA ALA A 267 -9.30 -4.07 -14.19
C ALA A 267 -10.72 -3.90 -13.67
N TRP A 268 -11.39 -2.81 -14.04
CA TRP A 268 -12.79 -2.61 -13.68
C TRP A 268 -13.72 -3.41 -14.59
N PRO A 269 -14.88 -3.90 -14.10
CA PRO A 269 -15.88 -4.54 -14.92
C PRO A 269 -16.36 -3.63 -16.05
N LEU A 270 -16.87 -4.26 -17.10
CA LEU A 270 -17.48 -3.55 -18.21
C LEU A 270 -18.54 -2.56 -17.74
N GLY A 271 -18.39 -1.32 -18.18
CA GLY A 271 -19.34 -0.24 -17.92
C GLY A 271 -19.20 0.45 -16.57
N ALA A 272 -18.30 -0.01 -15.69
CA ALA A 272 -17.96 0.70 -14.46
C ALA A 272 -17.31 2.04 -14.79
N THR A 273 -17.59 3.07 -14.00
CA THR A 273 -16.96 4.40 -14.12
C THR A 273 -16.46 4.88 -12.77
N SER A 274 -15.48 5.79 -12.78
CA SER A 274 -14.95 6.39 -11.55
C SER A 274 -16.07 7.07 -10.76
N GLY A 275 -16.37 6.55 -9.55
CA GLY A 275 -17.31 7.18 -8.60
C GLY A 275 -18.73 6.59 -8.53
N GLU A 276 -19.02 5.43 -9.11
CA GLU A 276 -20.30 4.74 -8.88
C GLU A 276 -20.29 3.92 -7.56
N GLU A 277 -21.28 4.16 -6.69
CA GLU A 277 -21.54 3.35 -5.50
C GLU A 277 -21.90 1.91 -5.92
N GLY A 278 -21.11 0.93 -5.44
CA GLY A 278 -21.41 -0.50 -5.62
C GLY A 278 -20.37 -1.28 -6.44
N TYR A 279 -19.38 -0.60 -7.02
CA TYR A 279 -18.11 -1.23 -7.40
C TYR A 279 -17.00 -0.33 -6.85
N THR A 280 -16.64 -0.55 -5.58
CA THR A 280 -15.34 -0.08 -5.13
C THR A 280 -14.33 -0.77 -6.03
N ASP A 281 -13.38 -0.03 -6.58
CA ASP A 281 -12.05 -0.54 -6.92
C ASP A 281 -11.76 -1.74 -5.98
N PRO A 282 -11.32 -2.94 -6.44
CA PRO A 282 -10.65 -3.85 -5.52
C PRO A 282 -9.52 -3.01 -4.94
N VAL A 283 -9.83 -2.43 -3.77
CA VAL A 283 -9.35 -1.13 -3.31
C VAL A 283 -7.89 -1.11 -3.65
N ASP A 284 -7.39 -0.14 -4.45
CA ASP A 284 -5.96 0.17 -4.37
C ASP A 284 -5.67 0.16 -2.86
N PRO A 285 -5.01 -0.90 -2.32
CA PRO A 285 -4.98 -1.10 -0.89
C PRO A 285 -4.21 0.03 -0.19
N ASP A 286 -3.67 0.91 -1.03
CA ASP A 286 -2.64 1.89 -0.93
C ASP A 286 -3.03 3.23 -1.63
N ALA A 287 -4.32 3.48 -1.94
CA ALA A 287 -4.77 4.85 -2.20
C ALA A 287 -4.65 5.60 -0.87
N THR A 288 -3.76 6.58 -0.81
CA THR A 288 -3.46 7.30 0.42
C THR A 288 -4.71 7.98 0.93
N ILE A 289 -5.09 7.69 2.17
CA ILE A 289 -6.13 8.48 2.83
C ILE A 289 -5.54 9.86 3.19
N ASP A 290 -6.27 10.91 2.82
CA ASP A 290 -5.90 12.27 3.20
C ASP A 290 -5.91 12.43 4.72
N LEU A 291 -5.13 13.38 5.22
CA LEU A 291 -5.12 13.71 6.64
C LEU A 291 -6.42 14.45 7.01
N GLU A 292 -7.45 13.68 7.37
CA GLU A 292 -8.77 14.18 7.78
C GLU A 292 -8.81 14.55 9.26
N PHE A 293 -9.62 15.56 9.61
CA PHE A 293 -9.84 15.99 10.98
C PHE A 293 -11.33 16.10 11.31
N VAL A 294 -11.69 15.80 12.56
CA VAL A 294 -13.03 16.02 13.11
C VAL A 294 -13.02 17.16 14.11
N LYS A 295 -14.12 17.93 14.14
CA LYS A 295 -14.27 19.07 15.05
C LYS A 295 -14.68 18.58 16.43
N VAL A 296 -13.93 18.96 17.46
CA VAL A 296 -14.32 18.79 18.86
C VAL A 296 -14.72 20.15 19.42
N ASP A 297 -15.99 20.30 19.78
CA ASP A 297 -16.60 21.57 20.23
C ASP A 297 -16.99 21.51 21.72
N ASN A 298 -17.97 22.29 22.15
CA ASN A 298 -18.49 22.37 23.53
C ASN A 298 -17.43 22.86 24.53
N PRO A 299 -16.81 24.03 24.30
CA PRO A 299 -15.81 24.57 25.22
C PRO A 299 -16.41 24.79 26.62
N GLY A 300 -15.63 24.49 27.65
CA GLY A 300 -16.03 24.63 29.05
C GLY A 300 -16.83 23.45 29.60
N ASN A 301 -16.80 22.30 28.91
CA ASN A 301 -17.38 21.07 29.43
C ASN A 301 -16.70 20.67 30.75
N ALA A 302 -17.49 20.06 31.65
CA ALA A 302 -16.96 19.54 32.90
C ALA A 302 -16.03 18.35 32.64
N VAL A 303 -15.08 18.13 33.55
CA VAL A 303 -14.30 16.90 33.59
C VAL A 303 -15.21 15.69 33.82
N ASP A 304 -14.79 14.51 33.37
CA ASP A 304 -15.40 13.27 33.80
C ASP A 304 -15.18 13.09 35.31
N ALA A 305 -16.29 13.04 36.06
CA ALA A 305 -16.29 12.88 37.50
C ALA A 305 -16.15 11.41 37.92
N TYR A 306 -16.14 10.47 36.97
CA TYR A 306 -16.09 9.03 37.22
C TYR A 306 -14.69 8.57 37.63
N THR A 307 -14.56 8.04 38.86
CA THR A 307 -13.30 7.45 39.38
C THR A 307 -13.53 6.03 39.91
N PRO A 308 -13.62 4.99 39.07
CA PRO A 308 -13.80 3.62 39.55
C PRO A 308 -12.45 2.92 39.66
N TYR A 309 -12.31 2.08 40.69
CA TYR A 309 -11.16 1.20 40.96
C TYR A 309 -9.92 1.78 41.66
N GLY A 310 -10.05 2.78 42.53
CA GLY A 310 -9.05 3.07 43.57
C GLY A 310 -7.65 3.54 43.09
N TYR A 311 -7.40 3.53 41.78
CA TYR A 311 -6.30 4.23 41.14
C TYR A 311 -6.73 5.68 40.94
N ALA A 312 -6.44 6.52 41.93
CA ALA A 312 -6.68 7.96 41.84
C ALA A 312 -5.76 8.57 40.77
N ARG A 313 -6.21 8.59 39.51
CA ARG A 313 -5.47 9.24 38.42
C ARG A 313 -6.41 10.10 37.58
N GLY A 314 -6.76 11.26 38.13
CA GLY A 314 -7.25 12.44 37.38
C GLY A 314 -8.69 12.38 36.89
N THR A 315 -9.36 13.53 36.97
CA THR A 315 -10.60 13.85 36.26
C THR A 315 -10.20 14.51 34.94
N TYR A 316 -10.53 13.93 33.78
CA TYR A 316 -10.09 14.40 32.46
C TYR A 316 -11.24 14.90 31.59
N GLY A 317 -10.91 15.48 30.44
CA GLY A 317 -11.87 15.79 29.38
C GLY A 317 -12.33 17.25 29.34
N ALA A 318 -12.01 18.07 30.34
CA ALA A 318 -12.37 19.48 30.32
C ALA A 318 -11.48 20.27 29.34
N VAL A 319 -12.09 20.84 28.30
CA VAL A 319 -11.40 21.68 27.30
C VAL A 319 -12.19 22.97 27.11
N ASN A 320 -11.54 24.13 27.20
CA ASN A 320 -12.19 25.45 27.17
C ASN A 320 -12.12 26.17 25.81
N TYR A 321 -11.73 25.48 24.75
CA TYR A 321 -11.73 25.97 23.36
C TYR A 321 -12.16 24.86 22.40
N PRO A 322 -12.71 25.20 21.22
CA PRO A 322 -12.88 24.24 20.14
C PRO A 322 -11.53 23.95 19.48
N TYR A 323 -11.35 22.72 19.02
CA TYR A 323 -10.18 22.29 18.27
C TYR A 323 -10.60 21.19 17.30
N TYR A 324 -9.65 20.73 16.50
CA TYR A 324 -9.85 19.59 15.62
C TYR A 324 -8.84 18.51 15.95
N ILE A 325 -9.21 17.26 15.74
CA ILE A 325 -8.36 16.10 15.98
C ILE A 325 -8.40 15.18 14.76
N SER A 326 -7.28 14.55 14.41
CA SER A 326 -7.24 13.69 13.23
C SER A 326 -8.26 12.57 13.39
N LYS A 327 -9.05 12.37 12.34
CA LYS A 327 -10.16 11.41 12.32
C LYS A 327 -9.66 9.98 12.50
N TYR A 328 -8.47 9.72 11.99
CA TYR A 328 -7.75 8.45 12.02
C TYR A 328 -6.42 8.61 12.78
N GLU A 329 -5.82 7.49 13.19
CA GLU A 329 -4.39 7.43 13.51
C GLU A 329 -3.56 7.87 12.30
N ILE A 330 -2.37 8.44 12.53
CA ILE A 330 -1.45 8.80 11.43
C ILE A 330 -0.97 7.52 10.74
N THR A 331 -1.00 7.52 9.41
CA THR A 331 -0.68 6.31 8.63
C THR A 331 0.79 6.21 8.24
N CYS A 332 1.24 5.02 7.86
CA CYS A 332 2.58 4.83 7.30
C CYS A 332 2.82 5.68 6.04
N ALA A 333 1.80 5.88 5.19
CA ALA A 333 1.94 6.76 4.02
C ALA A 333 2.19 8.22 4.40
N GLN A 334 1.40 8.74 5.35
CA GLN A 334 1.56 10.11 5.84
C GLN A 334 2.92 10.31 6.50
N TYR A 335 3.41 9.33 7.28
CA TYR A 335 4.74 9.40 7.88
C TYR A 335 5.88 9.23 6.85
N ALA A 336 5.69 8.43 5.80
CA ALA A 336 6.67 8.30 4.71
C ALA A 336 6.80 9.60 3.92
N GLU A 337 5.72 10.33 3.70
CA GLU A 337 5.74 11.68 3.10
C GLU A 337 6.63 12.62 3.92
N PHE A 338 6.43 12.65 5.24
CA PHE A 338 7.29 13.40 6.15
C PHE A 338 8.76 13.00 6.02
N LEU A 339 9.08 11.69 6.04
CA LEU A 339 10.46 11.22 5.90
C LEU A 339 11.08 11.62 4.56
N ASN A 340 10.34 11.53 3.46
CA ASN A 340 10.81 11.98 2.16
C ASN A 340 11.03 13.50 2.12
N ALA A 341 10.22 14.29 2.83
CA ALA A 341 10.39 15.73 2.90
C ALA A 341 11.61 16.17 3.72
N VAL A 342 11.87 15.53 4.88
CA VAL A 342 12.85 16.05 5.85
C VAL A 342 14.09 15.18 6.05
N ALA A 343 14.07 13.92 5.62
CA ALA A 343 15.15 12.96 5.85
C ALA A 343 15.80 12.41 4.56
N ALA A 344 15.32 12.83 3.38
CA ALA A 344 15.88 12.40 2.09
C ALA A 344 17.36 12.77 1.92
N ASN A 345 17.81 13.91 2.47
CA ASN A 345 19.21 14.35 2.40
C ASN A 345 20.04 13.92 3.62
N GLY A 346 19.59 12.88 4.32
CA GLY A 346 20.17 12.39 5.56
C GLY A 346 19.19 12.52 6.73
N ASP A 347 19.32 11.62 7.70
CA ASP A 347 18.44 11.54 8.87
C ASP A 347 19.21 11.90 10.16
N PRO A 348 19.53 13.19 10.40
CA PRO A 348 20.34 13.62 11.55
C PRO A 348 19.60 13.49 12.89
N HIS A 349 18.32 13.13 12.83
CA HIS A 349 17.37 13.20 13.91
C HIS A 349 16.76 11.84 14.23
N ASP A 350 17.24 10.78 13.55
CA ASP A 350 16.79 9.40 13.71
C ASP A 350 15.26 9.29 13.60
N LEU A 351 14.70 9.97 12.59
CA LEU A 351 13.27 10.03 12.27
C LEU A 351 12.78 8.71 11.67
N TYR A 352 13.64 8.04 10.91
CA TYR A 352 13.43 6.72 10.36
C TYR A 352 13.72 5.63 11.39
N VAL A 353 13.00 4.52 11.28
CA VAL A 353 13.22 3.33 12.09
C VAL A 353 13.41 2.16 11.14
N SER A 354 14.62 1.57 11.13
CA SER A 354 14.93 0.48 10.21
C SER A 354 14.32 -0.86 10.60
N THR A 355 14.14 -1.12 11.90
CA THR A 355 13.58 -2.36 12.46
C THR A 355 13.24 -2.16 13.94
N GLY A 356 12.09 -2.64 14.40
CA GLY A 356 11.87 -2.85 15.83
C GLY A 356 12.88 -3.90 16.36
N PRO A 357 13.31 -3.84 17.63
CA PRO A 357 14.37 -4.70 18.20
C PRO A 357 14.11 -6.21 18.18
N ASN A 358 12.95 -6.68 17.68
CA ASN A 358 12.56 -8.09 17.68
C ASN A 358 12.19 -8.67 16.29
N GLY A 359 12.35 -7.91 15.20
CA GLY A 359 12.00 -8.42 13.86
C GLY A 359 10.53 -8.84 13.71
N SER A 360 9.64 -8.38 14.59
CA SER A 360 8.20 -8.56 14.43
C SER A 360 7.76 -7.84 13.16
N GLY A 361 6.88 -8.49 12.38
CA GLY A 361 6.23 -7.91 11.19
C GLY A 361 5.40 -6.64 11.46
N ASP A 362 5.51 -6.07 12.65
CA ASP A 362 4.83 -4.87 13.14
C ASP A 362 5.77 -3.64 13.21
N SER A 363 7.01 -3.79 12.74
CA SER A 363 7.94 -2.66 12.53
C SER A 363 7.28 -1.59 11.66
N PRO A 364 7.70 -0.30 11.69
CA PRO A 364 7.14 0.70 10.79
C PRO A 364 7.50 0.25 9.38
N GLN A 365 6.48 -0.16 8.63
CA GLN A 365 6.60 -0.87 7.36
C GLN A 365 6.89 0.13 6.25
N ILE A 366 8.03 0.79 6.40
CA ILE A 366 8.61 1.79 5.52
C ILE A 366 10.06 1.36 5.30
N ASP A 367 10.42 1.12 4.05
CA ASP A 367 11.78 0.82 3.65
C ASP A 367 12.51 2.12 3.31
N ARG A 368 13.78 2.22 3.71
CA ARG A 368 14.68 3.30 3.28
C ARG A 368 15.64 2.77 2.22
N THR A 369 15.56 3.30 1.01
CA THR A 369 16.46 2.97 -0.10
C THR A 369 17.38 4.14 -0.38
N GLN A 370 18.69 3.88 -0.37
CA GLN A 370 19.67 4.90 -0.79
C GLN A 370 19.72 4.99 -2.31
N GLN A 371 19.62 6.21 -2.83
CA GLN A 371 19.75 6.55 -4.24
C GLN A 371 21.22 6.75 -4.64
N LEU A 372 21.50 6.73 -5.94
CA LEU A 372 22.87 6.86 -6.47
C LEU A 372 23.52 8.22 -6.17
N ASP A 373 22.71 9.27 -5.99
CA ASP A 373 23.17 10.61 -5.59
C ASP A 373 23.43 10.74 -4.07
N GLY A 374 23.24 9.65 -3.31
CA GLY A 374 23.43 9.58 -1.87
C GLY A 374 22.20 9.95 -1.05
N THR A 375 21.10 10.41 -1.69
CA THR A 375 19.83 10.68 -1.03
C THR A 375 19.11 9.39 -0.61
N TYR A 376 18.08 9.51 0.20
CA TYR A 376 17.22 8.41 0.63
C TYR A 376 15.79 8.62 0.12
N VAL A 377 15.17 7.52 -0.31
CA VAL A 377 13.73 7.43 -0.57
C VAL A 377 13.12 6.49 0.45
N TYR A 378 11.99 6.91 1.02
CA TYR A 378 11.23 6.17 2.01
C TYR A 378 9.94 5.66 1.37
N THR A 379 9.84 4.35 1.23
CA THR A 379 8.74 3.69 0.52
C THR A 379 7.98 2.78 1.47
N VAL A 380 6.67 3.00 1.59
CA VAL A 380 5.82 2.13 2.41
C VAL A 380 5.72 0.74 1.79
N ASN A 381 5.73 -0.28 2.63
CA ASN A 381 5.59 -1.67 2.22
C ASN A 381 4.16 -1.92 1.72
N TYR A 382 4.03 -2.83 0.76
CA TYR A 382 2.73 -3.15 0.16
C TYR A 382 1.69 -3.49 1.22
N GLY A 383 0.50 -2.89 1.10
CA GLY A 383 -0.59 -3.06 2.05
C GLY A 383 -0.44 -2.26 3.34
N TRP A 384 0.65 -1.53 3.58
CA TRP A 384 0.85 -0.79 4.84
C TRP A 384 0.53 0.70 4.75
N LYS A 385 0.23 1.26 3.57
CA LYS A 385 0.03 2.71 3.41
C LYS A 385 -1.04 3.28 4.34
N ASN A 386 -2.16 2.58 4.50
CA ASN A 386 -3.29 3.03 5.33
C ASN A 386 -3.35 2.34 6.70
N ARG A 387 -2.25 1.72 7.15
CA ARG A 387 -2.12 1.20 8.52
C ARG A 387 -1.44 2.26 9.39
N PRO A 388 -1.75 2.30 10.69
CA PRO A 388 -1.19 3.32 11.56
C PRO A 388 0.32 3.12 11.75
N ILE A 389 1.05 4.23 11.84
CA ILE A 389 2.51 4.20 12.00
C ILE A 389 2.88 3.85 13.45
N GLY A 390 3.53 2.69 13.64
CA GLY A 390 4.05 2.23 14.93
C GLY A 390 5.51 2.60 15.18
N TYR A 391 6.03 2.26 16.38
CA TYR A 391 7.40 2.55 16.82
C TYR A 391 7.78 4.05 16.81
N ILE A 392 6.79 4.91 16.99
CA ILE A 392 7.00 6.35 17.06
C ILE A 392 7.36 6.74 18.50
N THR A 393 8.44 7.49 18.67
CA THR A 393 8.75 8.14 19.95
C THR A 393 7.97 9.45 20.05
N TRP A 394 7.74 9.92 21.27
CA TRP A 394 7.15 11.23 21.50
C TRP A 394 7.89 12.34 20.74
N ALA A 395 9.23 12.31 20.72
CA ALA A 395 10.04 13.28 19.99
C ALA A 395 9.82 13.24 18.47
N ARG A 396 9.67 12.05 17.87
CA ARG A 396 9.33 11.91 16.44
C ARG A 396 7.95 12.48 16.13
N ALA A 397 6.95 12.19 16.97
CA ALA A 397 5.61 12.75 16.84
C ALA A 397 5.62 14.29 16.93
N ALA A 398 6.39 14.86 17.86
CA ALA A 398 6.53 16.31 18.00
C ALA A 398 7.24 16.96 16.79
N ARG A 399 8.24 16.30 16.20
CA ARG A 399 8.89 16.77 14.96
C ARG A 399 7.96 16.71 13.75
N TYR A 400 7.12 15.68 13.66
CA TYR A 400 6.07 15.58 12.64
C TYR A 400 5.08 16.75 12.76
N CYS A 401 4.64 17.09 13.98
CA CYS A 401 3.81 18.27 14.25
C CYS A 401 4.46 19.58 13.81
N ASN A 402 5.75 19.75 14.11
CA ASN A 402 6.51 20.93 13.71
C ASN A 402 6.60 21.05 12.18
N TRP A 403 6.84 19.94 11.48
CA TRP A 403 6.89 19.91 10.03
C TRP A 403 5.56 20.31 9.41
N LEU A 404 4.44 19.76 9.89
CA LEU A 404 3.12 20.20 9.43
C LEU A 404 2.84 21.69 9.73
N THR A 405 3.42 22.23 10.80
CA THR A 405 3.20 23.61 11.23
C THR A 405 4.07 24.62 10.47
N THR A 406 5.31 24.27 10.14
CA THR A 406 6.33 25.22 9.66
C THR A 406 7.22 24.70 8.53
N GLY A 407 7.13 23.42 8.18
CA GLY A 407 8.08 22.73 7.29
C GLY A 407 9.41 22.35 7.96
N ASN A 408 9.64 22.74 9.23
CA ASN A 408 10.87 22.44 9.97
C ASN A 408 10.61 21.39 11.07
N THR A 409 11.60 20.56 11.42
CA THR A 409 11.44 19.55 12.48
C THR A 409 11.73 20.10 13.88
N GLU A 410 12.62 21.09 14.01
CA GLU A 410 13.14 21.55 15.31
C GLU A 410 12.43 22.82 15.83
N SER A 411 11.65 23.49 14.98
CA SER A 411 10.94 24.73 15.30
C SER A 411 9.48 24.65 14.84
N GLY A 412 8.55 25.12 15.67
CA GLY A 412 7.11 25.01 15.44
C GLY A 412 6.33 25.14 16.76
N VAL A 413 5.39 24.23 17.01
CA VAL A 413 4.71 24.12 18.32
C VAL A 413 5.68 23.64 19.41
N TYR A 414 6.69 22.88 19.01
CA TYR A 414 7.75 22.37 19.87
C TYR A 414 9.08 23.00 19.47
N THR A 415 9.83 23.50 20.45
CA THR A 415 11.22 23.96 20.21
C THR A 415 12.18 22.89 20.70
N PHE A 416 13.03 22.37 19.81
CA PHE A 416 14.04 21.38 20.14
C PHE A 416 15.40 22.02 20.46
N SER A 417 16.04 21.52 21.52
CA SER A 417 17.44 21.79 21.86
C SER A 417 18.13 20.46 22.11
N GLY A 418 18.78 19.91 21.08
CA GLY A 418 19.28 18.54 21.11
C GLY A 418 18.11 17.56 21.13
N THR A 419 18.08 16.63 22.08
CA THR A 419 16.96 15.67 22.21
C THR A 419 15.79 16.21 23.02
N THR A 420 15.92 17.37 23.67
CA THR A 420 14.87 17.90 24.55
C THR A 420 13.93 18.82 23.79
N ALA A 421 12.63 18.50 23.81
CA ALA A 421 11.58 19.38 23.32
C ALA A 421 10.98 20.23 24.46
N THR A 422 10.75 21.52 24.19
CA THR A 422 9.93 22.37 25.06
C THR A 422 8.58 22.62 24.37
N PRO A 423 7.45 22.17 24.95
CA PRO A 423 6.12 22.45 24.40
C PRO A 423 5.75 23.92 24.59
N HIS A 424 5.26 24.57 23.55
CA HIS A 424 4.73 25.93 23.67
C HIS A 424 3.21 25.89 23.91
N LYS A 425 2.78 25.64 25.15
CA LYS A 425 1.34 25.66 25.50
C LYS A 425 0.63 26.97 25.13
N ALA A 426 1.35 28.10 25.17
CA ALA A 426 0.82 29.41 24.75
C ALA A 426 0.70 29.58 23.22
N PHE A 427 1.39 28.76 22.42
CA PHE A 427 1.39 28.86 20.95
C PHE A 427 0.15 28.22 20.30
N LYS A 428 -0.45 27.20 20.93
CA LYS A 428 -1.61 26.46 20.38
C LYS A 428 -2.80 27.37 20.02
N VAL A 429 -3.02 28.43 20.81
CA VAL A 429 -4.17 29.35 20.67
C VAL A 429 -3.84 30.60 19.83
N GLY A 430 -2.55 30.91 19.63
CA GLY A 430 -2.09 32.15 18.99
C GLY A 430 -1.56 32.02 17.55
N HIS A 431 -1.37 30.81 17.04
CA HIS A 431 -0.81 30.56 15.71
C HIS A 431 -1.89 30.56 14.61
N THR A 432 -1.54 31.01 13.39
CA THR A 432 -2.46 31.02 12.24
C THR A 432 -2.75 29.61 11.69
N ALA A 433 -1.83 28.65 11.82
CA ALA A 433 -2.08 27.23 11.56
C ALA A 433 -1.12 26.41 12.43
N ALA A 434 -1.61 25.51 13.28
CA ALA A 434 -0.75 24.71 14.16
C ALA A 434 -1.28 23.29 14.32
N TYR A 435 -0.34 22.34 14.35
CA TYR A 435 -0.57 20.92 14.62
C TYR A 435 0.20 20.51 15.87
N TRP A 436 -0.41 19.72 16.75
CA TRP A 436 0.21 19.29 18.00
C TRP A 436 -0.23 17.88 18.41
N ILE A 437 0.52 17.26 19.32
CA ILE A 437 0.12 16.01 19.99
C ILE A 437 -1.00 16.37 20.97
N PRO A 438 -2.21 15.77 20.88
CA PRO A 438 -3.32 16.08 21.78
C PRO A 438 -2.89 15.94 23.24
N ASP A 439 -3.34 16.87 24.06
CA ASP A 439 -3.23 16.74 25.51
C ASP A 439 -4.26 15.70 26.02
N VAL A 440 -4.11 15.26 27.27
CA VAL A 440 -4.97 14.21 27.83
C VAL A 440 -6.44 14.60 27.83
N ASN A 441 -6.76 15.87 28.07
CA ASN A 441 -8.14 16.34 28.10
C ASN A 441 -8.72 16.45 26.69
N GLU A 442 -7.91 16.90 25.73
CA GLU A 442 -8.25 16.89 24.32
C GLU A 442 -8.58 15.47 23.87
N TYR A 443 -7.64 14.53 23.97
CA TYR A 443 -7.87 13.14 23.59
C TYR A 443 -9.12 12.56 24.26
N TYR A 444 -9.23 12.70 25.59
CA TYR A 444 -10.30 12.12 26.38
C TYR A 444 -11.68 12.65 25.96
N LYS A 445 -11.78 13.95 25.73
CA LYS A 445 -13.03 14.55 25.26
C LYS A 445 -13.40 14.03 23.87
N ALA A 446 -12.44 13.97 22.95
CA ALA A 446 -12.67 13.47 21.60
C ALA A 446 -13.16 12.01 21.59
N ALA A 447 -12.65 11.21 22.53
CA ALA A 447 -12.93 9.79 22.64
C ALA A 447 -14.28 9.49 23.33
N TYR A 448 -14.58 10.14 24.45
CA TYR A 448 -15.63 9.66 25.36
C TYR A 448 -16.79 10.65 25.56
N TYR A 449 -16.62 11.94 25.28
CA TYR A 449 -17.61 12.96 25.65
C TYR A 449 -18.81 12.99 24.70
N ASN A 450 -20.00 12.79 25.25
CA ASN A 450 -21.26 12.98 24.57
C ASN A 450 -21.77 14.41 24.82
N ALA A 451 -21.77 15.23 23.77
CA ALA A 451 -22.22 16.61 23.82
C ALA A 451 -23.74 16.77 24.09
N ASP A 452 -24.55 15.80 23.67
CA ASP A 452 -26.01 15.85 23.82
C ASP A 452 -26.42 15.62 25.27
N THR A 453 -25.78 14.65 25.93
CA THR A 453 -26.07 14.30 27.33
C THR A 453 -25.16 15.02 28.32
N GLN A 454 -24.07 15.63 27.85
CA GLN A 454 -23.01 16.21 28.66
C GLN A 454 -22.36 15.21 29.64
N THR A 455 -22.23 13.96 29.21
CA THR A 455 -21.62 12.86 29.98
C THR A 455 -20.50 12.21 29.20
N TYR A 456 -19.78 11.28 29.82
CA TYR A 456 -18.73 10.48 29.19
C TYR A 456 -19.15 9.02 29.12
N SER A 457 -18.85 8.34 28.00
CA SER A 457 -19.03 6.90 27.87
C SER A 457 -17.88 6.12 28.50
N ASN A 458 -18.13 4.86 28.84
CA ASN A 458 -17.07 3.98 29.35
C ASN A 458 -16.04 3.59 28.29
N TYR A 459 -16.44 3.56 27.01
CA TYR A 459 -15.61 3.17 25.88
C TYR A 459 -15.61 4.25 24.79
N PRO A 460 -14.51 4.39 24.04
CA PRO A 460 -14.35 5.45 23.04
C PRO A 460 -15.17 5.19 21.76
N THR A 461 -15.89 4.06 21.71
CA THR A 461 -16.83 3.63 20.69
C THR A 461 -18.24 4.16 20.92
N SER A 462 -18.36 5.25 21.70
CA SER A 462 -19.65 5.86 22.08
C SER A 462 -20.58 4.91 22.83
N ASN A 463 -20.03 3.98 23.62
CA ASN A 463 -20.80 2.93 24.28
C ASN A 463 -20.39 2.72 25.74
N ASP A 464 -21.33 2.23 26.55
CA ASP A 464 -21.08 1.88 27.96
C ASP A 464 -20.89 0.37 28.19
N THR A 465 -21.08 -0.44 27.16
CA THR A 465 -20.89 -1.89 27.18
C THR A 465 -19.55 -2.29 26.56
N ILE A 466 -18.98 -3.41 27.03
CA ILE A 466 -17.67 -3.92 26.59
C ILE A 466 -17.69 -4.11 25.06
N PRO A 467 -16.77 -3.46 24.31
CA PRO A 467 -16.63 -3.65 22.88
C PRO A 467 -16.20 -5.08 22.50
N THR A 468 -16.57 -5.53 21.30
CA THR A 468 -16.20 -6.86 20.76
C THR A 468 -14.97 -6.78 19.87
N ALA A 469 -14.06 -7.75 19.94
CA ALA A 469 -12.85 -7.76 19.12
C ALA A 469 -13.19 -8.24 17.69
N GLY A 470 -12.76 -7.51 16.65
CA GLY A 470 -12.82 -8.02 15.26
C GLY A 470 -14.21 -8.16 14.63
N ASP A 471 -15.27 -7.59 15.21
CA ASP A 471 -16.59 -7.52 14.57
C ASP A 471 -16.66 -6.30 13.65
N PHE A 472 -16.26 -6.49 12.40
CA PHE A 472 -16.24 -5.44 11.37
C PHE A 472 -17.64 -4.89 11.02
N THR A 473 -18.70 -5.60 11.37
CA THR A 473 -20.09 -5.17 11.09
C THR A 473 -20.75 -4.47 12.27
N GLY A 474 -20.21 -4.68 13.48
CA GLY A 474 -20.72 -4.15 14.73
C GLY A 474 -20.48 -2.65 14.90
N THR A 475 -21.29 -2.05 15.77
CA THR A 475 -21.20 -0.62 16.13
C THR A 475 -20.38 -0.36 17.40
N ASN A 476 -19.80 -1.42 17.97
CA ASN A 476 -19.03 -1.37 19.22
C ASN A 476 -17.87 -2.38 19.14
N SER A 477 -16.96 -2.16 18.19
CA SER A 477 -15.84 -3.07 17.92
C SER A 477 -14.53 -2.35 17.64
N GLY A 478 -13.42 -3.08 17.66
CA GLY A 478 -12.10 -2.56 17.33
C GLY A 478 -11.06 -3.67 17.21
N ASN A 479 -9.81 -3.27 16.96
CA ASN A 479 -8.73 -4.21 16.70
C ASN A 479 -7.89 -4.50 17.96
N TRP A 480 -8.16 -5.63 18.61
CA TRP A 480 -7.25 -6.18 19.63
C TRP A 480 -7.27 -7.69 19.67
N ARG A 481 -6.25 -8.27 20.31
CA ARG A 481 -6.08 -9.70 20.48
C ARG A 481 -7.15 -10.28 21.39
N GLU A 482 -7.84 -11.29 20.88
CA GLU A 482 -8.71 -12.13 21.68
C GLU A 482 -8.06 -13.51 21.80
N ASN A 483 -7.89 -14.01 23.04
CA ASN A 483 -7.24 -15.30 23.30
C ASN A 483 -5.83 -15.45 22.69
N ASN A 484 -5.03 -14.36 22.67
CA ASN A 484 -3.71 -14.25 22.03
C ASN A 484 -3.69 -14.39 20.50
N ILE A 485 -4.85 -14.32 19.83
CA ILE A 485 -4.98 -14.36 18.37
C ILE A 485 -5.28 -12.95 17.87
N THR A 486 -4.60 -12.50 16.82
CA THR A 486 -4.86 -11.21 16.17
C THR A 486 -6.13 -11.30 15.33
N VAL A 487 -7.04 -10.34 15.48
CA VAL A 487 -8.35 -10.37 14.81
C VAL A 487 -8.29 -10.00 13.32
N ILE A 488 -7.18 -9.39 12.88
CA ILE A 488 -6.92 -9.09 11.47
C ILE A 488 -6.30 -10.29 10.75
N GLY A 489 -5.51 -11.11 11.45
CA GLY A 489 -4.87 -12.32 10.93
C GLY A 489 -3.52 -12.07 10.24
N ASP A 490 -2.66 -13.10 10.28
CA ASP A 490 -1.32 -13.07 9.69
C ASP A 490 -1.38 -12.73 8.17
N PRO A 491 -0.43 -11.93 7.64
CA PRO A 491 0.76 -11.38 8.31
C PRO A 491 0.53 -10.05 9.05
N TYR A 492 -0.72 -9.60 9.25
CA TYR A 492 -1.02 -8.25 9.76
C TYR A 492 -1.60 -8.27 11.17
N ASN A 493 -0.97 -7.52 12.09
CA ASN A 493 -1.52 -7.33 13.44
C ASN A 493 -2.31 -6.01 13.60
N LEU A 494 -2.10 -5.06 12.69
CA LEU A 494 -2.80 -3.77 12.66
C LEU A 494 -3.87 -3.78 11.56
N SER A 495 -5.03 -3.20 11.89
CA SER A 495 -6.09 -2.93 10.91
C SER A 495 -5.72 -1.71 10.07
N LYS A 496 -6.30 -1.58 8.89
CA LYS A 496 -6.28 -0.28 8.20
C LYS A 496 -7.09 0.71 9.04
N VAL A 497 -6.66 1.97 9.07
CA VAL A 497 -7.43 2.99 9.77
C VAL A 497 -8.84 3.11 9.16
N GLY A 498 -9.85 3.27 10.00
CA GLY A 498 -11.25 3.33 9.61
C GLY A 498 -11.87 1.99 9.20
N MET A 499 -11.18 0.86 9.36
CA MET A 499 -11.69 -0.46 8.95
C MET A 499 -12.98 -0.87 9.69
N PHE A 500 -13.17 -0.41 10.93
CA PHE A 500 -14.41 -0.60 11.69
C PHE A 500 -15.40 0.53 11.37
N THR A 501 -15.93 0.53 10.14
CA THR A 501 -16.67 1.67 9.56
C THR A 501 -17.87 2.14 10.40
N ASN A 502 -18.47 1.24 11.17
CA ASN A 502 -19.65 1.48 12.01
C ASN A 502 -19.33 1.86 13.46
N THR A 503 -18.04 1.95 13.83
CA THR A 503 -17.61 2.26 15.18
C THR A 503 -16.84 3.57 15.23
N THR A 504 -17.40 4.57 15.93
CA THR A 504 -16.78 5.89 16.11
C THR A 504 -16.98 6.43 17.52
N SER A 505 -16.18 7.43 17.89
CA SER A 505 -16.50 8.30 19.02
C SER A 505 -17.69 9.22 18.72
N PHE A 506 -18.21 9.93 19.73
CA PHE A 506 -19.33 10.86 19.55
C PHE A 506 -19.00 12.01 18.60
N TYR A 507 -17.72 12.38 18.49
CA TYR A 507 -17.22 13.40 17.56
C TYR A 507 -16.81 12.82 16.20
N GLY A 508 -16.94 11.50 15.99
CA GLY A 508 -16.65 10.84 14.72
C GLY A 508 -15.21 10.39 14.51
N CYS A 509 -14.41 10.28 15.59
CA CYS A 509 -13.07 9.68 15.51
C CYS A 509 -13.17 8.18 15.33
N TYR A 510 -12.29 7.62 14.51
CA TYR A 510 -12.09 6.18 14.34
C TYR A 510 -10.89 5.69 15.14
N ASP A 511 -10.81 4.37 15.33
CA ASP A 511 -9.63 3.65 15.82
C ASP A 511 -9.12 4.12 17.20
N MET A 512 -9.93 4.84 17.98
CA MET A 512 -9.59 5.22 19.36
C MET A 512 -9.60 4.01 20.32
N LEU A 513 -9.93 2.82 19.80
CA LEU A 513 -10.02 1.53 20.48
C LEU A 513 -9.25 0.46 19.68
N GLY A 514 -8.12 0.00 20.20
CA GLY A 514 -7.30 -1.01 19.51
C GLY A 514 -6.30 -0.37 18.54
N ASN A 515 -5.68 -1.18 17.68
CA ASN A 515 -4.48 -0.79 16.91
C ASN A 515 -3.31 -0.38 17.83
N LEU A 516 -2.93 0.89 17.90
CA LEU A 516 -1.78 1.34 18.67
C LEU A 516 -2.22 2.17 19.88
N TRP A 517 -1.34 2.23 20.88
CA TRP A 517 -1.37 3.30 21.87
C TRP A 517 -0.89 4.60 21.25
N GLU A 518 -1.46 5.71 21.69
CA GLU A 518 -1.16 7.02 21.12
C GLU A 518 -0.62 7.98 22.18
N TRP A 519 0.44 8.70 21.82
CA TRP A 519 1.05 9.70 22.70
C TRP A 519 0.08 10.83 23.05
N THR A 520 0.13 11.28 24.30
CA THR A 520 -0.39 12.60 24.69
C THR A 520 0.76 13.55 25.04
N GLU A 521 0.45 14.85 25.13
CA GLU A 521 1.47 15.88 25.39
C GLU A 521 2.04 15.84 26.83
N GLU A 522 1.29 15.35 27.81
CA GLU A 522 1.67 15.39 29.22
C GLU A 522 2.79 14.43 29.60
N PHE A 523 3.70 14.94 30.44
CA PHE A 523 4.61 14.14 31.23
C PHE A 523 4.14 14.16 32.68
N ILE A 524 3.69 13.04 33.22
CA ILE A 524 3.17 12.96 34.60
C ILE A 524 4.10 12.12 35.47
N ALA A 525 4.23 12.52 36.75
CA ALA A 525 4.90 11.72 37.78
C ALA A 525 4.08 10.46 38.13
N GLY A 526 4.66 9.29 37.94
CA GLY A 526 4.15 8.01 38.44
C GLY A 526 4.18 7.92 39.97
N ALA A 527 3.51 6.91 40.51
CA ALA A 527 3.35 6.68 41.96
C ALA A 527 4.68 6.50 42.72
N THR A 528 5.77 6.20 42.01
CA THR A 528 7.14 6.04 42.53
C THR A 528 8.04 7.26 42.30
N GLY A 529 7.48 8.39 41.83
CA GLY A 529 8.21 9.64 41.57
C GLY A 529 8.91 9.71 40.20
N GLN A 530 8.64 8.76 39.31
CA GLN A 530 9.17 8.67 37.96
C GLN A 530 8.35 9.54 36.99
N TYR A 531 8.96 10.48 36.26
CA TYR A 531 8.26 11.30 35.25
C TYR A 531 8.30 10.60 33.89
N GLY A 532 7.18 10.53 33.17
CA GLY A 532 7.14 9.95 31.82
C GLY A 532 5.91 10.41 31.02
N PRO A 533 5.95 10.28 29.69
CA PRO A 533 4.82 10.64 28.82
C PRO A 533 3.61 9.73 29.10
N MET A 534 2.41 10.31 28.97
CA MET A 534 1.15 9.58 28.96
C MET A 534 0.78 9.10 27.57
N TYR A 535 -0.04 8.06 27.51
CA TYR A 535 -0.62 7.55 26.28
C TYR A 535 -2.04 7.04 26.54
N HIS A 536 -2.86 7.09 25.51
CA HIS A 536 -4.26 6.70 25.53
C HIS A 536 -4.60 5.75 24.37
N GLY A 537 -5.79 5.15 24.43
CA GLY A 537 -6.26 4.17 23.46
C GLY A 537 -6.06 2.73 23.89
N GLY A 538 -6.51 1.80 23.05
CA GLY A 538 -6.30 0.36 23.22
C GLY A 538 -5.16 -0.12 22.33
N SER A 539 -4.25 -0.96 22.82
CA SER A 539 -3.26 -1.62 21.96
C SER A 539 -3.86 -2.90 21.41
N TYR A 540 -3.49 -3.26 20.18
CA TYR A 540 -3.88 -4.54 19.59
C TYR A 540 -3.40 -5.72 20.46
N TYR A 541 -2.39 -5.53 21.30
CA TYR A 541 -1.82 -6.58 22.14
C TYR A 541 -2.68 -6.94 23.36
N SER A 542 -3.57 -6.05 23.84
CA SER A 542 -4.31 -6.28 25.09
C SER A 542 -5.65 -5.57 25.17
N ASN A 543 -6.68 -6.30 25.65
CA ASN A 543 -7.99 -5.76 26.00
C ASN A 543 -8.04 -5.06 27.37
N THR A 544 -6.92 -5.04 28.12
CA THR A 544 -6.91 -4.57 29.51
C THR A 544 -7.07 -3.04 29.61
N TYR A 545 -6.89 -2.29 28.52
CA TYR A 545 -6.82 -0.82 28.54
C TYR A 545 -7.87 -0.12 27.67
N LEU A 546 -8.97 -0.82 27.38
CA LEU A 546 -10.05 -0.33 26.52
C LEU A 546 -11.00 0.66 27.22
N TYR A 547 -10.98 0.67 28.55
CA TYR A 547 -11.91 1.42 29.39
C TYR A 547 -11.41 2.85 29.66
N SER A 548 -12.33 3.80 29.77
CA SER A 548 -12.05 5.23 29.99
C SER A 548 -11.27 5.55 31.28
N ASN A 549 -11.11 4.61 32.21
CA ASN A 549 -10.38 4.81 33.47
C ASN A 549 -9.00 4.10 33.51
N MET A 550 -8.63 3.36 32.47
CA MET A 550 -7.40 2.57 32.44
C MET A 550 -6.29 3.30 31.68
N ASN A 551 -5.79 4.39 32.27
CA ASN A 551 -4.65 5.15 31.74
C ASN A 551 -3.34 4.54 32.27
N TYR A 552 -2.54 3.96 31.39
CA TYR A 552 -1.26 3.38 31.78
C TYR A 552 -0.11 4.39 31.65
N PHE A 553 0.85 4.26 32.55
CA PHE A 553 2.07 5.03 32.60
C PHE A 553 3.21 4.07 32.34
N THR A 554 4.20 4.43 31.52
CA THR A 554 5.38 3.57 31.38
C THR A 554 6.10 3.45 32.74
N ASN A 555 5.92 2.33 33.45
CA ASN A 555 6.76 1.91 34.59
C ASN A 555 8.12 1.33 34.12
N TYR A 556 8.42 1.38 32.82
CA TYR A 556 9.68 0.91 32.24
C TYR A 556 10.87 1.86 32.47
N ILE A 557 10.80 2.76 33.45
CA ILE A 557 11.97 3.47 33.95
C ILE A 557 12.68 2.52 34.92
N THR A 558 13.57 1.69 34.39
CA THR A 558 14.58 1.05 35.23
C THR A 558 15.36 2.16 35.94
N SER A 559 15.54 1.96 37.24
CA SER A 559 16.16 2.88 38.20
C SER A 559 17.36 3.67 37.64
N GLY A 560 17.21 4.99 37.50
CA GLY A 560 18.34 5.91 37.33
C GLY A 560 18.20 6.98 36.24
N SER A 561 17.28 6.82 35.29
CA SER A 561 17.11 7.76 34.17
C SER A 561 15.95 8.71 34.44
N VAL A 562 16.25 9.96 34.77
CA VAL A 562 15.24 11.03 34.80
C VAL A 562 14.79 11.25 33.35
N ALA A 563 13.52 10.98 33.03
CA ALA A 563 13.02 11.23 31.69
C ALA A 563 12.90 12.75 31.47
N SER A 564 13.93 13.32 30.82
CA SER A 564 13.79 14.57 30.09
C SER A 564 12.88 14.32 28.87
N PRO A 565 12.28 15.35 28.26
CA PRO A 565 11.60 15.30 26.94
C PRO A 565 12.45 14.81 25.75
N GLY A 566 13.42 13.92 25.97
CA GLY A 566 14.36 13.36 25.01
C GLY A 566 14.82 11.93 25.33
N VAL A 567 14.04 11.15 26.09
CA VAL A 567 14.34 9.72 26.32
C VAL A 567 13.64 8.87 25.24
N ASN A 568 14.47 8.17 24.46
CA ASN A 568 14.11 7.20 23.42
C ASN A 568 13.40 5.97 24.01
N ILE A 569 12.09 6.06 24.23
CA ILE A 569 11.25 4.87 24.46
C ILE A 569 10.34 4.72 23.25
N ALA A 570 10.83 4.01 22.23
CA ALA A 570 9.97 3.43 21.19
C ALA A 570 9.53 2.06 21.69
N ASN A 571 8.26 1.94 22.10
CA ASN A 571 7.67 0.64 22.35
C ASN A 571 6.88 0.21 21.11
N PHE A 572 6.78 -1.09 20.88
CA PHE A 572 6.25 -1.65 19.62
C PHE A 572 4.79 -1.25 19.34
N ASP A 573 4.03 -0.96 20.38
CA ASP A 573 2.63 -0.57 20.31
C ASP A 573 2.39 0.95 20.28
N MET A 574 3.40 1.81 20.09
CA MET A 574 3.23 3.27 20.13
C MET A 574 3.11 3.90 18.74
N GLY A 575 1.95 4.49 18.46
CA GLY A 575 1.65 5.34 17.32
C GLY A 575 1.30 6.77 17.71
N MET A 576 0.55 7.47 16.86
CA MET A 576 0.20 8.87 17.08
C MET A 576 -1.08 9.32 16.36
N ARG A 577 -1.68 10.35 16.94
CA ARG A 577 -2.75 11.19 16.40
C ARG A 577 -2.41 12.65 16.69
N LEU A 578 -3.02 13.54 15.92
CA LEU A 578 -2.76 14.97 15.99
C LEU A 578 -4.01 15.77 16.31
N ALA A 579 -3.83 16.89 16.98
CA ALA A 579 -4.81 17.97 17.08
C ALA A 579 -4.33 19.19 16.28
N CYS A 580 -5.28 20.01 15.85
CA CYS A 580 -5.00 21.27 15.15
C CYS A 580 -6.05 22.34 15.46
N ASN A 581 -5.72 23.59 15.13
CA ASN A 581 -6.64 24.71 15.27
C ASN A 581 -7.46 24.95 13.98
N VAL A 582 -8.54 25.73 14.09
CA VAL A 582 -9.47 25.99 12.96
C VAL A 582 -8.77 26.50 11.70
N ALA A 583 -7.74 27.33 11.87
CA ALA A 583 -7.10 28.01 10.76
C ALA A 583 -6.07 27.11 10.03
N ALA A 584 -5.67 25.97 10.60
CA ALA A 584 -4.96 24.92 9.91
C ALA A 584 -5.81 24.18 8.84
N LEU A 585 -7.13 24.11 9.02
CA LEU A 585 -8.03 23.40 8.08
C LEU A 585 -8.45 24.21 6.86
N ASN A 586 -8.40 25.54 6.94
CA ASN A 586 -8.77 26.43 5.81
C ASN A 586 -7.66 26.52 4.75
N ALA A 587 -6.61 25.71 4.88
CA ALA A 587 -5.42 25.79 4.05
C ALA A 587 -5.55 25.08 2.69
N ASN A 588 -6.44 24.09 2.50
CA ASN A 588 -6.59 23.31 1.24
C ASN A 588 -5.24 22.94 0.56
N LYS A 589 -4.21 22.70 1.36
CA LYS A 589 -2.82 22.48 0.92
C LYS A 589 -2.40 21.06 1.25
N ILE A 590 -1.60 20.47 0.38
CA ILE A 590 -0.75 19.36 0.76
C ILE A 590 0.15 19.88 1.90
N PRO A 591 0.16 19.25 3.08
CA PRO A 591 0.95 19.77 4.19
C PRO A 591 2.45 19.82 3.85
N GLY A 592 3.05 21.01 3.92
CA GLY A 592 4.43 21.25 3.50
C GLY A 592 4.59 21.80 2.08
N ASP A 593 3.55 21.73 1.25
CA ASP A 593 3.46 22.37 -0.08
C ASP A 593 3.00 23.81 0.11
N ALA A 594 3.98 24.67 0.38
CA ALA A 594 3.74 26.08 0.64
C ALA A 594 3.45 26.87 -0.62
N ASN A 595 3.95 26.38 -1.76
CA ASN A 595 3.86 27.05 -3.05
C ASN A 595 2.60 26.62 -3.87
N GLU A 596 1.85 25.64 -3.36
CA GLU A 596 0.63 25.09 -3.96
C GLU A 596 0.87 24.45 -5.34
N ASP A 597 2.07 23.90 -5.57
CA ASP A 597 2.45 23.26 -6.85
C ASP A 597 2.12 21.77 -6.92
N GLY A 598 1.61 21.19 -5.82
CA GLY A 598 1.28 19.78 -5.72
C GLY A 598 2.43 18.91 -5.19
N MET A 599 3.59 19.48 -4.87
CA MET A 599 4.80 18.74 -4.48
C MET A 599 5.57 19.44 -3.34
N VAL A 600 5.80 18.74 -2.23
CA VAL A 600 6.68 19.24 -1.15
C VAL A 600 8.15 19.17 -1.58
N ASN A 601 8.75 20.30 -1.93
CA ASN A 601 10.08 20.41 -2.51
C ASN A 601 10.86 21.65 -2.05
N VAL A 602 12.07 21.85 -2.56
CA VAL A 602 12.94 22.98 -2.18
C VAL A 602 12.33 24.35 -2.49
N GLY A 603 11.38 24.42 -3.43
CA GLY A 603 10.60 25.61 -3.76
C GLY A 603 9.71 26.08 -2.60
N ASP A 604 9.28 25.18 -1.72
CA ASP A 604 8.46 25.52 -0.56
C ASP A 604 9.28 26.21 0.53
N LEU A 605 10.54 25.81 0.69
CA LEU A 605 11.44 26.34 1.71
C LEU A 605 11.62 27.86 1.58
N GLY A 606 11.62 28.39 0.35
CA GLY A 606 11.75 29.84 0.09
C GLY A 606 10.50 30.66 0.46
N ILE A 607 9.32 30.09 0.24
CA ILE A 607 8.03 30.74 0.56
C ILE A 607 7.72 30.63 2.05
N LEU A 608 8.05 29.50 2.67
CA LEU A 608 7.94 29.30 4.11
C LEU A 608 8.93 30.21 4.87
N ALA A 609 10.19 30.31 4.45
CA ALA A 609 11.16 31.20 5.09
C ALA A 609 10.81 32.69 4.97
N ALA A 610 10.10 33.12 3.92
CA ALA A 610 9.70 34.52 3.73
C ALA A 610 8.53 34.96 4.63
N ASN A 611 7.69 34.01 5.08
CA ASN A 611 6.59 34.27 6.01
C ASN A 611 7.02 34.32 7.48
N TYR A 612 8.26 33.94 7.79
CA TYR A 612 8.80 33.85 9.14
C TYR A 612 10.19 34.50 9.17
N GLY A 613 10.19 35.82 9.35
CA GLY A 613 11.40 36.63 9.58
C GLY A 613 12.02 36.43 10.96
#